data_AF-A0A950V4Z5-F1
#
_entry.id   AF-A0A950V4Z5-F1
#
_cell.length_a   1.000
_cell.length_b   1.000
_cell.length_c   1.000
_cell.angle_alpha   90.00
_cell.angle_beta   90.00
_cell.angle_gamma   90.00
#
_symmetry.space_group_name_H-M   'P 1'
#
loop_
_entity.id
_entity.type
_entity.pdbx_description
1 polymer ?
#
loop_
_entity_poly.entity_id
_entity_poly.type
_entity_poly.pdbx_seq_one_letter_code
_entity_poly.pdbx_strand_id
1 'polypeptide(L)'
;MGQRNLRLTDDLANRINVAVAERGFGSAAAFIRTAIQNELDRAEAQKRIEALEERMAATLARLAEDVRKVANGQQAAIALIDSLSKVILTCIPEPEPAAFTRAVSMARDRYQKFLKSAASSLKGDFMKSLTDIIQ
;
A
#
# COMPACT_ATOMS: atom_id res chain seq x y z
N MET A 1 6.12 -39.93 28.62
CA MET A 1 6.37 -38.73 29.45
C MET A 1 7.84 -38.71 29.84
N GLY A 2 8.57 -37.62 29.57
CA GLY A 2 9.94 -37.47 30.05
C GLY A 2 9.95 -36.77 31.42
N GLN A 3 10.62 -37.36 32.42
CA GLN A 3 10.87 -36.69 33.70
C GLN A 3 12.15 -35.87 33.63
N ARG A 4 12.12 -34.66 34.19
CA ARG A 4 13.29 -33.79 34.35
C ARG A 4 13.31 -33.28 35.79
N ASN A 5 14.43 -33.48 36.48
CA ASN A 5 14.65 -32.91 37.81
C ASN A 5 15.21 -31.49 37.65
N LEU A 6 14.53 -30.52 38.25
CA LEU A 6 14.91 -29.11 38.23
C LEU A 6 15.45 -28.72 39.59
N ARG A 7 16.64 -28.12 39.61
CA ARG A 7 17.19 -27.51 40.83
C ARG A 7 16.71 -26.07 40.89
N LEU A 8 15.99 -25.73 41.95
CA LEU A 8 15.45 -24.40 42.19
C LEU A 8 16.18 -23.79 43.39
N THR A 9 16.33 -22.47 43.40
CA THR A 9 16.71 -21.75 44.61
C THR A 9 15.54 -21.73 45.59
N ASP A 10 15.83 -21.63 46.88
CA ASP A 10 14.79 -21.62 47.92
C ASP A 10 13.80 -20.45 47.73
N ASP A 11 14.31 -19.29 47.29
CA ASP A 11 13.49 -18.13 46.92
C ASP A 11 12.49 -18.46 45.80
N LEU A 12 12.97 -19.06 44.70
CA LEU A 12 12.14 -19.38 43.55
C LEU A 12 11.11 -20.47 43.88
N ALA A 13 11.49 -21.44 44.71
CA ALA A 13 10.58 -22.48 45.19
C ALA A 13 9.45 -21.89 46.05
N ASN A 14 9.77 -20.96 46.95
CA ASN A 14 8.77 -20.24 47.74
C ASN A 14 7.82 -19.42 46.86
N ARG A 15 8.36 -18.69 45.88
CA ARG A 15 7.55 -17.91 44.93
C ARG A 15 6.62 -18.77 44.09
N ILE A 16 7.06 -19.97 43.70
CA ILE A 16 6.20 -20.93 42.98
C ILE A 16 5.06 -21.40 43.89
N ASN A 17 5.34 -21.75 45.15
CA ASN A 17 4.30 -22.20 46.08
C ASN A 17 3.25 -21.12 46.35
N VAL A 18 3.67 -19.87 46.50
CA VAL A 18 2.76 -18.71 46.61
C VAL A 18 1.92 -18.57 45.34
N ALA A 19 2.54 -18.58 44.16
CA ALA A 19 1.82 -18.45 42.89
C ALA A 19 0.86 -19.61 42.62
N VAL A 20 1.19 -20.83 43.07
CA VAL A 20 0.32 -22.02 43.01
C VAL A 20 -0.94 -21.80 43.84
N ALA A 21 -0.80 -21.31 45.07
CA ALA A 21 -1.91 -21.02 45.96
C ALA A 21 -2.79 -19.87 45.44
N GLU A 22 -2.18 -18.76 45.02
CA GLU A 22 -2.89 -17.59 44.51
C GLU A 22 -3.64 -17.86 43.21
N ARG A 23 -3.06 -18.66 42.32
CA ARG A 23 -3.63 -18.94 40.99
C ARG A 23 -4.41 -20.26 40.94
N GLY A 24 -4.61 -20.93 42.09
CA GLY A 24 -5.46 -22.12 42.22
C GLY A 24 -4.95 -23.37 41.51
N PHE A 25 -3.64 -23.54 41.36
CA PHE A 25 -3.08 -24.74 40.73
C PHE A 25 -3.08 -25.93 41.69
N GLY A 26 -3.43 -27.12 41.19
CA GLY A 26 -3.44 -28.35 42.01
C GLY A 26 -2.05 -28.88 42.40
N SER A 27 -0.96 -28.36 41.83
CA SER A 27 0.41 -28.66 42.23
C SER A 27 1.42 -27.70 41.62
N ALA A 28 2.62 -27.58 42.22
CA ALA A 28 3.75 -26.84 41.65
C ALA A 28 4.16 -27.37 40.27
N ALA A 29 4.10 -28.69 40.05
CA ALA A 29 4.40 -29.29 38.75
C ALA A 29 3.36 -28.89 37.68
N ALA A 30 2.08 -28.76 38.04
CA ALA A 30 1.05 -28.27 37.13
C ALA A 30 1.31 -26.81 36.74
N PHE A 31 1.62 -25.95 37.72
CA PHE A 31 1.99 -24.56 37.47
C PHE A 31 3.20 -24.44 36.54
N ILE A 32 4.29 -25.18 36.82
CA ILE A 32 5.51 -25.15 36.01
C ILE A 32 5.25 -25.61 34.58
N ARG A 33 4.45 -26.66 34.38
CA ARG A 33 4.08 -27.12 33.03
C ARG A 33 3.29 -26.06 32.27
N THR A 34 2.29 -25.44 32.89
CA THR A 34 1.51 -24.38 32.27
C THR A 34 2.37 -23.16 31.96
N ALA A 35 3.27 -22.78 32.87
CA ALA A 35 4.20 -21.67 32.63
C ALA A 35 5.14 -21.94 31.46
N ILE A 36 5.71 -23.15 31.36
CA ILE A 36 6.54 -23.57 30.22
C ILE A 36 5.73 -23.55 28.92
N GLN A 37 4.50 -24.07 28.93
CA GLN A 37 3.65 -24.08 27.74
C GLN A 37 3.34 -22.65 27.28
N ASN A 38 2.94 -21.78 28.20
CA ASN A 38 2.66 -20.38 27.90
C ASN A 38 3.89 -19.65 27.35
N GLU A 39 5.09 -19.95 27.86
CA GLU A 39 6.33 -19.35 27.36
C GLU A 39 6.65 -19.83 25.93
N LEU A 40 6.47 -21.13 25.66
CA LEU A 40 6.63 -21.69 24.31
C LEU A 40 5.60 -21.09 23.33
N ASP A 41 4.33 -21.03 23.73
CA ASP A 41 3.26 -20.46 22.91
C ASP A 41 3.50 -18.96 22.65
N ARG A 42 4.00 -18.22 23.66
CA ARG A 42 4.37 -16.81 23.51
C ARG A 42 5.54 -16.62 22.55
N ALA A 43 6.57 -17.46 22.65
CA ALA A 43 7.71 -17.41 21.74
C ALA A 43 7.30 -17.73 20.28
N GLU A 44 6.38 -18.68 20.08
CA GLU A 44 5.81 -18.96 18.77
C GLU A 44 4.93 -17.82 18.25
N ALA A 45 4.08 -17.25 19.10
CA ALA A 45 3.24 -16.11 18.74
C ALA A 45 4.11 -14.91 18.34
N GLN A 46 5.19 -14.64 19.07
CA GLN A 46 6.13 -13.56 18.78
C GLN A 46 6.79 -13.76 17.41
N LYS A 47 7.28 -14.96 17.10
CA LYS A 47 7.84 -15.28 15.77
C LYS A 47 6.82 -15.08 14.64
N ARG A 48 5.54 -15.42 14.88
CA ARG A 48 4.47 -15.20 13.90
C ARG A 48 4.20 -13.72 13.67
N ILE A 49 4.24 -12.91 14.73
CA ILE A 49 4.09 -11.46 14.65
C ILE A 49 5.26 -10.86 13.87
N GLU A 50 6.50 -11.23 14.19
CA GLU A 50 7.70 -10.75 13.47
C GLU A 50 7.63 -11.10 11.97
N ALA A 51 7.25 -12.33 11.64
CA ALA A 51 7.06 -12.74 10.25
C ALA A 51 5.89 -12.02 9.55
N LEU A 52 4.88 -11.57 10.29
CA LEU A 52 3.80 -10.75 9.76
C LEU A 52 4.27 -9.31 9.52
N GLU A 53 4.99 -8.72 10.47
CA GLU A 53 5.56 -7.38 10.39
C GLU A 53 6.53 -7.27 9.21
N GLU A 54 7.39 -8.27 9.00
CA GLU A 54 8.31 -8.31 7.85
C GLU A 54 7.56 -8.32 6.51
N ARG A 55 6.49 -9.12 6.40
CA ARG A 55 5.64 -9.15 5.21
C ARG A 55 4.90 -7.84 4.99
N MET A 56 4.43 -7.20 6.06
CA MET A 56 3.79 -5.89 6.00
C MET A 56 4.79 -4.82 5.54
N ALA A 57 5.99 -4.78 6.11
CA ALA A 57 7.04 -3.86 5.71
C ALA A 57 7.40 -4.03 4.23
N ALA A 58 7.55 -5.28 3.76
CA ALA A 58 7.80 -5.56 2.34
C ALA A 58 6.66 -5.08 1.43
N THR A 59 5.41 -5.25 1.86
CA THR A 59 4.23 -4.79 1.10
C THR A 59 4.18 -3.26 1.04
N LEU A 60 4.43 -2.57 2.16
CA LEU A 60 4.48 -1.12 2.21
C LEU A 60 5.62 -0.55 1.36
N ALA A 61 6.78 -1.20 1.37
CA ALA A 61 7.91 -0.81 0.52
C ALA A 61 7.57 -0.89 -0.98
N ARG A 62 6.89 -1.97 -1.40
CA ARG A 62 6.40 -2.11 -2.79
C ARG A 62 5.39 -1.04 -3.15
N LEU A 63 4.41 -0.78 -2.28
CA LEU A 63 3.42 0.27 -2.51
C LEU A 63 4.08 1.66 -2.65
N ALA A 64 5.07 1.96 -1.80
CA ALA A 64 5.84 3.20 -1.89
C ALA A 64 6.65 3.31 -3.19
N GLU A 65 7.13 2.20 -3.74
CA GLU A 65 7.75 2.17 -5.07
C GLU A 65 6.74 2.45 -6.19
N ASP A 66 5.55 1.84 -6.13
CA ASP A 66 4.50 2.04 -7.13
C ASP A 66 4.00 3.49 -7.13
N VAL A 67 3.82 4.10 -5.95
CA VAL A 67 3.48 5.53 -5.83
C VAL A 67 4.55 6.41 -6.47
N ARG A 68 5.84 6.11 -6.24
CA ARG A 68 6.94 6.86 -6.88
C ARG A 68 6.93 6.71 -8.40
N LYS A 69 6.66 5.51 -8.93
CA LYS A 69 6.52 5.30 -10.38
C LYS A 69 5.41 6.15 -10.97
N VAL A 70 4.25 6.21 -10.30
CA VAL A 70 3.13 7.07 -10.74
C VAL A 70 3.51 8.54 -10.70
N ALA A 71 4.12 9.02 -9.60
CA ALA A 71 4.55 10.41 -9.47
C ALA A 71 5.54 10.81 -10.58
N ASN A 72 6.53 9.95 -10.87
CA ASN A 72 7.48 10.18 -11.96
C ASN A 72 6.79 10.19 -13.33
N GLY A 73 5.83 9.28 -13.55
CA GLY A 73 5.02 9.27 -14.77
C GLY A 73 4.21 10.56 -14.97
N GLN A 74 3.63 11.10 -13.89
CA GLN A 74 2.91 12.37 -13.92
C GLN A 74 3.84 13.55 -14.21
N GLN A 75 5.02 13.61 -13.59
CA GLN A 75 6.01 14.65 -13.88
C GLN A 75 6.45 14.61 -15.34
N ALA A 76 6.69 13.42 -15.90
CA ALA A 76 7.02 13.25 -17.31
C ALA A 76 5.87 13.72 -18.22
N ALA A 77 4.62 13.37 -17.88
CA ALA A 77 3.44 13.83 -18.62
C ALA A 77 3.30 15.36 -18.59
N ILE A 78 3.50 16.00 -17.44
CA ILE A 78 3.47 17.46 -17.30
C ILE A 78 4.57 18.10 -18.16
N ALA A 79 5.80 17.58 -18.11
CA ALA A 79 6.91 18.08 -18.92
C ALA A 79 6.64 17.93 -20.43
N LEU A 80 6.03 16.83 -20.85
CA LEU A 80 5.62 16.61 -22.24
C LEU A 80 4.52 17.60 -22.67
N ILE A 81 3.53 17.86 -21.81
CA ILE A 81 2.47 18.86 -22.09
C ILE A 81 3.06 20.26 -22.21
N ASP A 82 4.00 20.64 -21.34
CA ASP A 82 4.71 21.91 -21.42
C ASP A 82 5.51 22.04 -22.73
N SER A 83 6.29 21.01 -23.07
CA SER A 83 7.04 20.98 -24.33
C SER A 83 6.12 21.04 -25.55
N LEU A 84 5.01 20.30 -25.54
CA LEU A 84 4.02 20.34 -26.62
C LEU A 84 3.39 21.72 -26.74
N SER A 85 3.05 22.36 -25.61
CA SER A 85 2.50 23.71 -25.58
C SER A 85 3.48 24.72 -26.18
N LYS A 86 4.77 24.63 -25.86
CA LYS A 86 5.82 25.46 -26.47
C LYS A 86 5.92 25.27 -27.98
N VAL A 87 5.85 24.02 -28.46
CA VAL A 87 5.85 23.72 -29.89
C VAL A 87 4.59 24.29 -30.56
N ILE A 88 3.41 24.12 -29.96
CA ILE A 88 2.16 24.67 -30.48
C ILE A 88 2.24 26.20 -30.59
N LEU A 89 2.69 26.88 -29.55
CA LEU A 89 2.78 28.35 -29.52
C LEU A 89 3.82 28.91 -30.50
N THR A 90 4.84 28.12 -30.85
CA THR A 90 5.86 28.55 -31.82
C THR A 90 5.52 28.19 -33.27
N CYS A 91 4.77 27.10 -33.49
CA CYS A 91 4.46 26.60 -34.83
C CYS A 91 3.05 26.96 -35.34
N ILE A 92 2.12 27.36 -34.47
CA ILE A 92 0.76 27.73 -34.86
C ILE A 92 0.61 29.26 -34.79
N PRO A 93 0.50 29.96 -35.93
CA PRO A 93 0.29 31.40 -35.93
C PRO A 93 -1.10 31.74 -35.39
N GLU A 94 -1.19 32.83 -34.64
CA GLU A 94 -2.46 33.35 -34.16
C GLU A 94 -3.32 33.84 -35.35
N PRO A 95 -4.59 33.41 -35.46
CA PRO A 95 -5.44 33.80 -36.58
C PRO A 95 -5.79 35.28 -36.52
N GLU A 96 -5.85 35.92 -37.69
CA GLU A 96 -6.23 37.32 -37.82
C GLU A 96 -7.63 37.58 -37.21
N PRO A 97 -7.89 38.73 -36.56
CA PRO A 97 -9.13 38.99 -35.84
C PRO A 97 -10.41 38.75 -36.66
N ALA A 98 -10.39 39.07 -37.96
CA ALA A 98 -11.52 38.85 -38.86
C ALA A 98 -11.84 37.36 -39.12
N ALA A 99 -10.83 36.49 -39.03
CA ALA A 99 -10.96 35.04 -39.26
C ALA A 99 -11.03 34.23 -37.96
N PHE A 100 -10.84 34.86 -36.80
CA PHE A 100 -10.75 34.23 -35.50
C PHE A 100 -11.93 33.28 -35.21
N THR A 101 -13.17 33.76 -35.39
CA THR A 101 -14.38 32.96 -35.14
C THR A 101 -14.44 31.69 -36.00
N ARG A 102 -14.05 31.79 -37.27
CA ARG A 102 -14.00 30.63 -38.18
C ARG A 102 -12.89 29.66 -37.77
N ALA A 103 -11.72 30.16 -37.42
CA ALA A 103 -10.59 29.35 -36.98
C ALA A 103 -10.92 28.56 -35.70
N VAL A 104 -11.59 29.20 -34.72
CA VAL A 104 -12.06 28.55 -33.49
C VAL A 104 -13.09 27.46 -33.78
N SER A 105 -14.07 27.72 -34.65
CA SER A 105 -15.06 26.71 -35.03
C SER A 105 -14.40 25.48 -35.66
N MET A 106 -13.47 25.70 -36.59
CA MET A 106 -12.74 24.60 -37.24
C MET A 106 -11.86 23.82 -36.26
N ALA A 107 -11.23 24.50 -35.30
CA ALA A 107 -10.44 23.85 -34.25
C ALA A 107 -11.32 22.97 -33.34
N ARG A 108 -12.52 23.45 -32.96
CA ARG A 108 -13.50 22.67 -32.19
C ARG A 108 -13.94 21.42 -32.92
N ASP A 109 -14.23 21.52 -34.23
CA ASP A 109 -14.63 20.36 -35.03
C ASP A 109 -13.50 19.31 -35.14
N ARG A 110 -12.26 19.77 -35.33
CA ARG A 110 -11.08 18.88 -35.34
C ARG A 110 -10.90 18.21 -33.97
N TYR A 111 -11.07 18.95 -32.88
CA TYR A 111 -10.96 18.41 -31.53
C TYR A 111 -12.04 17.37 -31.23
N GLN A 112 -13.29 17.60 -31.65
CA GLN A 112 -14.36 16.61 -31.52
C GLN A 112 -14.06 15.32 -32.30
N LYS A 113 -13.50 15.43 -33.51
CA LYS A 113 -13.07 14.26 -34.29
C LYS A 113 -11.92 13.53 -33.61
N PHE A 114 -10.95 14.27 -33.06
CA PHE A 114 -9.87 13.70 -32.26
C PHE A 114 -10.40 12.93 -31.05
N LEU A 115 -11.31 13.51 -30.26
CA LEU A 115 -11.91 12.84 -29.10
C LEU A 115 -12.62 11.54 -29.49
N LYS A 116 -13.37 11.54 -30.59
CA LYS A 116 -14.01 10.31 -31.11
C LYS A 116 -12.98 9.24 -31.51
N SER A 117 -11.86 9.64 -32.12
CA SER A 117 -10.77 8.73 -32.48
C SER A 117 -9.96 8.24 -31.27
N ALA A 118 -9.78 9.09 -30.25
CA ALA A 118 -9.12 8.72 -29.00
C ALA A 118 -9.99 7.72 -28.24
N ALA A 119 -11.30 7.98 -28.14
CA ALA A 119 -12.28 7.10 -27.53
C ALA A 119 -12.34 5.71 -28.17
N SER A 120 -12.17 5.61 -29.49
CA SER A 120 -12.12 4.30 -30.18
C SER A 120 -10.79 3.56 -30.00
N SER A 121 -9.71 4.28 -29.69
CA SER A 121 -8.37 3.71 -29.47
C SER A 121 -8.15 3.27 -28.02
N LEU A 122 -8.78 3.95 -27.06
CA LEU A 122 -8.80 3.59 -25.64
C LEU A 122 -9.68 2.35 -25.43
N LYS A 123 -9.06 1.16 -25.41
CA LYS A 123 -9.73 -0.09 -25.00
C LYS A 123 -9.59 -0.35 -23.50
N GLY A 124 -10.67 -0.79 -22.85
CA GLY A 124 -10.70 -1.25 -21.46
C GLY A 124 -11.42 -0.30 -20.48
N ASP A 125 -11.27 -0.54 -19.17
CA ASP A 125 -11.95 0.20 -18.09
C ASP A 125 -11.56 1.68 -17.98
N PHE A 126 -10.52 2.13 -18.69
CA PHE A 126 -10.11 3.54 -18.76
C PHE A 126 -11.20 4.45 -19.36
N MET A 127 -11.98 3.96 -20.34
CA MET A 127 -13.05 4.77 -20.94
C MET A 127 -14.19 5.04 -19.96
N LYS A 128 -14.54 4.06 -19.11
CA LYS A 128 -15.56 4.23 -18.06
C LYS A 128 -15.14 5.31 -17.06
N SER A 129 -13.87 5.25 -16.63
CA SER A 129 -13.33 6.23 -15.68
C SER A 129 -13.21 7.65 -16.26
N LEU A 130 -12.99 7.79 -17.58
CA LEU A 130 -12.98 9.09 -18.26
C LEU A 130 -14.38 9.70 -18.38
N THR A 131 -15.41 8.89 -18.65
CA THR A 131 -16.80 9.37 -18.69
C THR A 131 -17.31 9.84 -17.33
N ASP A 132 -16.89 9.21 -16.23
CA ASP A 132 -17.30 9.60 -14.87
C ASP A 132 -16.69 10.94 -14.42
N ILE A 133 -15.51 11.31 -14.94
CA ILE A 133 -14.84 12.59 -14.61
C ILE A 133 -15.44 13.78 -15.38
N ILE A 134 -16.16 13.50 -16.49
CA ILE A 134 -16.71 14.52 -17.39
C ILE A 134 -18.16 14.89 -17.03
N GLN A 135 -18.80 14.20 -16.08
CA GLN A 135 -20.11 14.57 -15.51
C GLN A 135 -20.00 15.59 -14.40
#